data_AF-A0A849T908-F1
#
_entry.id   AF-A0A849T908-F1
#
_cell.length_a   1.000
_cell.length_b   1.000
_cell.length_c   1.000
_cell.angle_alpha   90.00
_cell.angle_beta   90.00
_cell.angle_gamma   90.00
#
_symmetry.space_group_name_H-M   'P 1'
#
loop_
_entity.id
_entity.type
_entity.pdbx_description
1 polymer ?
#
loop_
_entity_poly.entity_id
_entity_poly.type
_entity_poly.pdbx_seq_one_letter_code
_entity_poly.pdbx_strand_id
1 'polypeptide(L)' 'MHPILYSFRRCPYAMRARLALHASGVVVEVRE' A
#
# COMPACT_ATOMS: atom_id res chain seq x y z
N MET A 1 9.22 -12.97 2.69
CA MET A 1 9.60 -11.99 1.65
C MET A 1 8.31 -11.39 1.12
N HIS A 2 7.96 -10.18 1.55
CA HIS A 2 6.70 -9.54 1.16
C HIS A 2 6.96 -8.50 0.05
N PRO A 3 6.00 -8.23 -0.85
CA PRO A 3 6.11 -7.14 -1.80
C PRO A 3 6.29 -5.80 -1.09
N ILE A 4 7.09 -4.90 -1.69
CA ILE A 4 7.25 -3.53 -1.18
C ILE A 4 6.28 -2.61 -1.95
N LEU A 5 5.42 -1.93 -1.21
CA LEU A 5 4.55 -0.87 -1.70
C LEU A 5 5.21 0.49 -1.45
N TYR A 6 5.67 1.14 -2.51
CA TYR A 6 6.10 2.54 -2.46
C TYR A 6 4.87 3.45 -2.43
N SER A 7 4.74 4.24 -1.38
CA SER A 7 3.54 5.02 -1.11
C SER A 7 3.87 6.30 -0.33
N PHE A 8 3.72 7.44 -0.97
CA PHE A 8 3.83 8.75 -0.33
C PHE A 8 2.64 9.06 0.60
N ARG A 9 2.90 9.71 1.74
CA ARG A 9 1.84 10.29 2.59
C ARG A 9 1.02 11.33 1.82
N ARG A 10 -0.28 11.40 2.13
CA ARG A 10 -1.27 12.32 1.54
C ARG A 10 -1.53 12.17 0.02
N CYS A 11 -0.90 11.22 -0.67
CA CYS A 11 -1.23 10.95 -2.08
C CYS A 11 -2.57 10.19 -2.18
N PRO A 12 -3.60 10.73 -2.87
CA PRO A 12 -4.91 10.09 -2.98
C PRO A 12 -4.87 8.74 -3.69
N TYR A 13 -3.94 8.56 -4.63
CA TYR A 13 -3.73 7.27 -5.29
C TYR A 13 -3.10 6.24 -4.34
N ALA A 14 -2.08 6.65 -3.57
CA ALA A 14 -1.44 5.77 -2.60
C ALA A 14 -2.41 5.36 -1.48
N MET A 15 -3.27 6.27 -1.03
CA MET A 15 -4.34 5.98 -0.09
C MET A 15 -5.29 4.88 -0.61
N ARG A 16 -5.72 4.97 -1.87
CA ARG A 16 -6.56 3.94 -2.50
C ARG A 16 -5.85 2.61 -2.66
N ALA A 17 -4.58 2.60 -3.09
CA ALA A 17 -3.81 1.37 -3.23
C ALA A 17 -3.67 0.61 -1.89
N ARG A 18 -3.42 1.34 -0.79
CA ARG A 18 -3.39 0.75 0.56
C ARG A 18 -4.71 0.09 0.94
N LEU A 19 -5.84 0.76 0.67
CA LEU A 19 -7.17 0.20 0.96
C LEU A 19 -7.45 -1.06 0.16
N ALA A 20 -7.12 -1.06 -1.14
CA ALA A 20 -7.31 -2.22 -2.02
C ALA A 20 -6.50 -3.44 -1.56
N LEU A 21 -5.22 -3.23 -1.19
CA LEU A 21 -4.35 -4.29 -0.69
C LEU A 21 -4.82 -4.84 0.66
N HIS A 22 -5.34 -3.97 1.53
CA HIS A 22 -5.94 -4.39 2.79
C HIS A 22 -7.19 -5.25 2.58
N ALA A 23 -8.09 -4.83 1.68
CA ALA A 23 -9.31 -5.56 1.35
C ALA A 23 -9.03 -6.92 0.68
N SER A 24 -7.94 -7.05 -0.06
CA SER A 24 -7.52 -8.32 -0.68
C SER A 24 -6.70 -9.23 0.24
N GLY A 25 -6.41 -8.81 1.48
CA GLY A 25 -5.62 -9.57 2.43
C GLY A 25 -4.14 -9.73 2.03
N VAL A 26 -3.63 -8.88 1.14
CA VAL A 26 -2.24 -8.95 0.67
C VAL A 26 -1.33 -8.24 1.67
N VAL A 27 -0.40 -9.00 2.25
CA VAL A 27 0.63 -8.46 3.15
C VAL A 27 1.72 -7.80 2.32
N VAL A 28 1.98 -6.52 2.56
CA VAL A 28 3.03 -5.73 1.91
C VAL A 28 3.82 -4.93 2.94
N GLU A 29 5.06 -4.61 2.60
CA GLU A 29 5.87 -3.65 3.35
C GLU A 29 5.70 -2.26 2.72
N VAL A 30 5.37 -1.24 3.52
CA VAL A 30 5.18 0.12 3.00
C VAL A 30 6.45 0.94 3.18
N ARG A 31 6.88 1.60 2.10
CA ARG A 31 8.01 2.53 2.10
C ARG A 31 7.58 3.88 1.51
N GLU A 32 8.03 4.98 2.11
CA GLU A 32 7.91 6.32 1.52
C GLU A 32 8.97 6.56 0.46
#